data_AF-A0A939M9W2-F1
#
_entry.id   AF-A0A939M9W2-F1
#
_cell.length_a   1.000
_cell.length_b   1.000
_cell.length_c   1.000
_cell.angle_alpha   90.00
_cell.angle_beta   90.00
_cell.angle_gamma   90.00
#
_symmetry.space_group_name_H-M   'P 1'
#
loop_
_entity.id
_entity.type
_entity.pdbx_description
1 polymer ?
#
loop_
_entity_poly.entity_id
_entity_poly.type
_entity_poly.pdbx_seq_one_letter_code
_entity_poly.pdbx_strand_id
1 'polypeptide(L)'
;MSEKRCLTKDEAAAYCGCNTLAAFDSWLQKGLIPKAIPGTNRWDRKAIDAALDRASGLVTDSAAELTPYQRWKAENARKTQAA
;
A
#
# COMPACT_ATOMS: atom_id res chain seq x y z
N MET A 1 -6.41 -21.05 8.38
CA MET A 1 -5.52 -20.36 9.35
C MET A 1 -5.88 -18.89 9.29
N SER A 2 -6.62 -18.35 10.29
CA SER A 2 -7.00 -16.93 10.28
C SER A 2 -5.76 -16.06 10.44
N GLU A 3 -5.32 -15.43 9.35
CA GLU A 3 -4.16 -14.52 9.36
C GLU A 3 -4.46 -13.32 10.28
N LYS A 4 -3.66 -13.18 11.35
CA LYS A 4 -3.74 -12.03 12.24
C LYS A 4 -3.35 -10.77 11.46
N ARG A 5 -4.28 -9.84 11.31
CA ARG A 5 -4.05 -8.57 10.58
C ARG A 5 -3.18 -7.59 11.37
N CYS A 6 -3.34 -7.58 12.70
CA CYS A 6 -2.61 -6.71 13.60
C CYS A 6 -1.35 -7.41 14.14
N LEU A 7 -0.19 -6.92 13.71
CA LEU A 7 1.13 -7.34 14.14
C LEU A 7 1.64 -6.47 15.30
N THR A 8 2.43 -7.07 16.17
CA THR A 8 3.30 -6.37 17.14
C THR A 8 4.47 -5.68 16.41
N LYS A 9 5.22 -4.83 17.13
CA LYS A 9 6.40 -4.17 16.56
C LYS A 9 7.45 -5.19 16.08
N ASP A 10 7.69 -6.24 16.87
CA ASP A 10 8.63 -7.31 16.54
C ASP A 10 8.18 -8.11 15.32
N GLU A 11 6.90 -8.51 15.27
CA GLU A 11 6.35 -9.22 14.11
C GLU A 11 6.37 -8.34 12.85
N ALA A 12 6.07 -7.04 12.97
CA ALA A 12 6.12 -6.10 11.86
C ALA A 12 7.56 -5.92 11.35
N ALA A 13 8.54 -5.81 12.25
CA ALA A 13 9.95 -5.71 11.90
C ALA A 13 10.43 -6.99 11.18
N ALA A 14 10.10 -8.16 11.72
CA ALA A 14 10.42 -9.44 11.09
C ALA A 14 9.76 -9.58 9.72
N TYR A 15 8.50 -9.15 9.59
CA TYR A 15 7.76 -9.16 8.33
C TYR A 15 8.39 -8.23 7.28
N CYS A 16 8.86 -7.06 7.70
CA CYS A 16 9.59 -6.12 6.83
C CYS A 16 11.01 -6.57 6.47
N GLY A 17 11.49 -7.71 6.98
CA GLY A 17 12.88 -8.16 6.81
C GLY A 17 13.90 -7.33 7.60
N CYS A 18 13.46 -6.55 8.58
CA CYS A 18 14.35 -5.78 9.44
C CYS A 18 14.96 -6.70 10.51
N ASN A 19 16.29 -6.82 10.51
CA ASN A 19 16.99 -7.66 11.49
C ASN A 19 17.01 -7.05 12.91
N THR A 20 16.68 -5.75 13.03
CA THR A 20 16.61 -5.05 14.32
C THR A 20 15.42 -4.10 14.36
N LEU A 21 14.90 -3.84 15.57
CA LEU A 21 13.85 -2.84 15.81
C LEU A 21 14.31 -1.42 15.45
N ALA A 22 15.61 -1.13 15.58
CA ALA A 22 16.18 0.16 15.19
C ALA A 22 16.14 0.38 13.67
N ALA A 23 16.34 -0.66 12.87
CA ALA A 23 16.16 -0.59 11.42
C ALA A 23 14.71 -0.27 11.06
N PHE A 24 13.76 -0.91 11.75
CA PHE A 24 12.33 -0.62 11.59
C PHE A 24 11.99 0.82 11.98
N ASP A 25 12.54 1.34 13.08
CA ASP A 25 12.34 2.73 13.49
C ASP A 25 12.94 3.72 12.47
N SER A 26 14.07 3.39 11.85
CA SER A 26 14.64 4.18 10.76
C SER A 26 13.70 4.22 9.55
N TRP A 27 13.02 3.12 9.23
CA TRP A 27 12.05 3.07 8.13
C TRP A 27 10.80 3.90 8.43
N LEU A 28 10.33 3.88 9.70
CA LEU A 28 9.27 4.76 10.20
C LEU A 28 9.63 6.24 10.04
N GLN A 29 10.86 6.62 10.41
CA GLN A 29 11.34 8.01 10.26
C GLN A 29 11.47 8.43 8.81
N LYS A 30 11.90 7.51 7.92
CA LYS A 30 11.98 7.73 6.47
C LYS A 30 10.62 7.72 5.78
N GLY A 31 9.55 7.30 6.47
CA GLY A 31 8.20 7.20 5.90
C GLY A 31 8.01 6.03 4.94
N LEU A 32 8.88 5.01 5.00
CA LEU A 32 8.78 3.81 4.16
C LEU A 32 7.65 2.87 4.61
N ILE A 33 7.30 2.91 5.90
CA ILE A 33 6.29 2.06 6.54
C ILE A 33 5.32 2.92 7.36
N PRO A 34 4.08 2.46 7.59
CA PRO A 34 3.10 3.24 8.33
C PRO A 34 3.41 3.31 9.83
N LYS A 35 2.92 4.36 10.49
CA LYS A 35 2.86 4.44 11.95
C LYS A 35 1.86 3.42 12.50
N ALA A 36 2.01 3.08 13.78
CA ALA A 36 1.04 2.23 14.47
C ALA A 36 -0.38 2.81 14.34
N ILE A 37 -1.39 1.93 14.30
CA ILE A 37 -2.79 2.34 14.16
C ILE A 37 -3.14 3.24 15.35
N PRO A 38 -3.64 4.47 15.13
CA PRO A 38 -3.96 5.42 16.20
C PRO A 38 -4.81 4.78 17.30
N GLY A 39 -4.41 4.96 18.56
CA GLY A 39 -5.05 4.32 19.71
C GLY A 39 -4.58 2.90 20.00
N THR A 40 -3.65 2.35 19.21
CA THR A 40 -3.03 1.04 19.45
C THR A 40 -1.52 1.08 19.22
N ASN A 41 -0.82 0.07 19.73
CA ASN A 41 0.59 -0.20 19.41
C ASN A 41 0.71 -1.39 18.44
N ARG A 42 -0.18 -1.42 17.44
CA ARG A 42 -0.27 -2.50 16.44
C ARG A 42 -0.08 -1.96 15.03
N TRP A 43 0.49 -2.78 14.17
CA TRP A 43 0.68 -2.50 12.75
C TRP A 43 -0.20 -3.43 11.92
N ASP A 44 -0.89 -2.89 10.93
CA ASP A 44 -1.64 -3.72 9.99
C ASP A 44 -0.72 -4.23 8.88
N ARG A 45 -0.74 -5.53 8.61
CA ARG A 45 0.05 -6.15 7.54
C ARG A 45 -0.21 -5.51 6.17
N LYS A 46 -1.47 -5.26 5.82
CA LYS A 46 -1.82 -4.62 4.54
C LYS A 46 -1.35 -3.18 4.47
N ALA A 47 -1.32 -2.47 5.59
CA ALA A 47 -0.81 -1.11 5.63
C ALA A 47 0.71 -1.07 5.39
N ILE A 48 1.44 -2.06 5.93
CA ILE A 48 2.87 -2.24 5.65
C ILE A 48 3.07 -2.53 4.17
N ASP A 49 2.37 -3.52 3.61
CA ASP A 49 2.48 -3.88 2.19
C ASP A 49 2.20 -2.66 1.30
N ALA A 50 1.11 -1.93 1.54
CA ALA A 50 0.74 -0.75 0.76
C ALA A 50 1.77 0.40 0.86
N ALA A 51 2.44 0.55 2.00
CA ALA A 51 3.50 1.54 2.16
C ALA A 51 4.78 1.13 1.43
N LEU A 52 5.14 -0.15 1.49
CA LEU A 52 6.25 -0.71 0.73
C LEU A 52 6.00 -0.63 -0.78
N ASP A 53 4.79 -0.94 -1.23
CA ASP A 53 4.41 -0.82 -2.65
C ASP A 53 4.52 0.64 -3.12
N ARG A 54 4.10 1.61 -2.29
CA ARG A 54 4.27 3.04 -2.60
C ARG A 54 5.74 3.44 -2.63
N ALA A 55 6.54 2.98 -1.67
CA ALA A 55 7.96 3.27 -1.60
C ALA A 55 8.75 2.65 -2.77
N SER A 56 8.33 1.47 -3.23
CA SER A 56 8.90 0.75 -4.37
C SER A 56 8.46 1.31 -5.72
N GLY A 57 7.49 2.24 -5.74
CA GLY A 57 6.88 2.75 -6.97
C GLY A 57 5.97 1.73 -7.67
N LEU A 58 5.61 0.63 -6.98
CA LEU A 58 4.61 -0.34 -7.43
C LEU A 58 3.20 0.23 -7.34
N VAL A 59 2.94 1.09 -6.35
CA VAL A 59 1.84 2.07 -6.44
C VAL A 59 2.31 3.27 -7.28
N THR A 60 2.74 2.98 -8.50
CA THR A 60 2.43 3.89 -9.60
C THR A 60 0.92 3.87 -9.73
N ASP A 61 0.31 5.01 -10.02
CA ASP A 61 -1.12 5.14 -10.30
C ASP A 61 -1.54 4.27 -11.50
N SER A 62 -1.53 2.95 -11.37
CA SER A 62 -2.22 2.00 -12.25
C SER A 62 -3.71 1.95 -11.91
N ALA A 63 -4.22 2.99 -11.25
CA ALA A 63 -5.53 3.54 -11.63
C ALA A 63 -5.56 4.01 -13.10
N ALA A 64 -4.40 4.10 -13.78
CA ALA A 64 -4.25 4.35 -15.21
C ALA A 64 -4.28 3.08 -16.10
N GLU A 65 -4.39 1.87 -15.56
CA GLU A 65 -4.92 0.76 -16.36
C GLU A 65 -6.44 0.82 -16.30
N LEU A 66 -7.01 1.78 -17.02
CA LEU A 66 -8.41 1.80 -17.39
C LEU A 66 -8.82 0.37 -17.74
N THR A 67 -9.75 -0.19 -16.98
CA THR A 67 -10.36 -1.48 -17.31
C THR A 67 -10.84 -1.45 -18.77
N PRO A 68 -10.89 -2.58 -19.51
CA PRO A 68 -11.36 -2.59 -20.89
C PRO A 68 -12.69 -1.84 -21.09
N TYR A 69 -13.56 -1.89 -20.10
CA TYR A 69 -14.82 -1.14 -20.05
C TYR A 69 -14.63 0.39 -19.95
N GLN A 70 -13.71 0.88 -19.11
CA GLN A 70 -13.41 2.31 -18.99
C GLN A 70 -12.75 2.88 -20.25
N ARG A 71 -11.88 2.10 -20.93
CA ARG A 71 -11.33 2.48 -22.26
C ARG A 71 -12.45 2.58 -23.31
N TRP A 72 -13.34 1.59 -23.38
CA TRP A 72 -14.50 1.62 -24.28
C TRP A 72 -15.42 2.83 -24.01
N LYS A 73 -15.69 3.14 -22.74
CA LYS A 73 -16.54 4.27 -22.36
C LYS A 73 -15.95 5.61 -22.81
N ALA A 74 -14.64 5.82 -22.63
CA ALA A 74 -13.96 7.04 -23.07
C ALA A 74 -13.97 7.19 -24.61
N GLU A 75 -13.75 6.11 -25.34
CA GLU A 75 -13.73 6.13 -26.81
C GLU A 75 -15.12 6.36 -27.42
N ASN A 76 -16.18 5.81 -26.82
CA ASN A 76 -17.55 6.01 -27.29
C ASN A 76 -18.15 7.35 -26.86
N ALA A 77 -17.78 7.89 -25.70
CA ALA A 77 -18.21 9.24 -25.29
C ALA A 77 -17.77 10.32 -26.30
N ARG A 78 -16.61 10.14 -26.95
CA ARG A 78 -16.12 11.05 -28.00
C ARG A 78 -16.91 10.94 -29.31
N LYS A 79 -17.57 9.81 -29.58
CA LYS A 79 -18.40 9.60 -30.78
C LYS A 79 -19.80 10.20 -30.64
N THR A 80 -20.31 10.37 -29.41
CA THR A 80 -21.68 10.89 -29.18
C THR A 80 -21.77 12.42 -29.20
N GLN A 81 -20.65 13.16 -29.18
CA GLN A 81 -20.64 14.62 -29.28
C GLN A 81 -20.40 15.15 -30.72
N ALA A 82 -20.29 14.26 -31.71
CA ALA A 82 -20.09 14.62 -33.12
C ALA A 82 -21.27 14.18 -34.01
N ALA A 83 -22.49 14.22 -33.47
CA ALA A 83 -23.75 13.98 -34.18
C ALA A 83 -24.69 15.18 -34.00
#